data_AF-A0A6P3DWX9-F1
#
_entry.id   AF-A0A6P3DWX9-F1
#
_cell.length_a   1.000
_cell.length_b   1.000
_cell.length_c   1.000
_cell.angle_alpha   90.00
_cell.angle_beta   90.00
_cell.angle_gamma   90.00
#
_symmetry.space_group_name_H-M   'P 1'
#
loop_
_entity.id
_entity.type
_entity.pdbx_description
1 polymer ?
#
loop_
_entity_poly.entity_id
_entity_poly.type
_entity_poly.pdbx_seq_one_letter_code
_entity_poly.pdbx_strand_id
1 'polypeptide(L)'
;MSKFYGNNYDITDIMERLTPQCSSMLLNCYFRNQRMNCSDIFSVGKTKNGFCCIFNYIAESFGDAPKFFKQEEFKLYYVGDIGIQNGLTVTMDPLLDDYFYTILPTIGWKVMIFDPYDYPDSGSGSVSDILLGPLTEKYVSLKAVGLYSTDNIRPYSMQKRGCIFPDEYVSDHTTYTYNDCIVACKMEHVWNHCKCRVFFYPYHEDFNRTCNMENIHCLLQYYDVAFNIVPYKDNNLSSSLDDQNATMYCKNCYPECDDMRYYVQSTISNIEPGYFDTELFPDMNVTNHSVLHVYFPNSGTEFLKQDVTTRWYEYLGEVGGLYGLYVGISIISFVELIYFIILWLSEAFKSFEVVEEEIPRENAIHPIYWNEFFPHPRAVMNN
;
A
#
# COMPACT_ATOMS: atom_id res chain seq x y z
N MET A 1 5.22 28.03 28.81
CA MET A 1 3.96 28.78 28.98
C MET A 1 2.74 27.96 28.54
N SER A 2 2.20 27.13 29.43
CA SER A 2 0.96 26.33 29.28
C SER A 2 -0.30 27.06 29.75
N LYS A 3 -0.17 28.34 30.15
CA LYS A 3 -1.29 29.18 30.55
C LYS A 3 -1.41 30.39 29.64
N PHE A 4 -2.53 30.47 28.92
CA PHE A 4 -2.97 31.66 28.20
C PHE A 4 -4.08 32.27 29.08
N TYR A 5 -3.90 33.51 29.55
CA TYR A 5 -4.82 34.15 30.52
C TYR A 5 -5.09 33.38 31.82
N GLY A 6 -4.13 32.59 32.33
CA GLY A 6 -4.25 31.92 33.63
C GLY A 6 -5.10 30.63 33.65
N ASN A 7 -5.75 30.28 32.53
CA ASN A 7 -6.49 29.02 32.35
C ASN A 7 -5.70 28.01 31.48
N ASN A 8 -6.02 26.72 31.64
CA ASN A 8 -5.59 25.69 30.69
C ASN A 8 -6.27 25.94 29.35
N TYR A 9 -5.51 25.95 28.26
CA TYR A 9 -6.01 26.08 26.91
C TYR A 9 -5.76 24.80 26.12
N ASP A 10 -6.69 24.46 25.23
CA ASP A 10 -6.47 23.45 24.20
C ASP A 10 -6.03 24.16 22.91
N ILE A 11 -4.91 23.72 22.34
CA ILE A 11 -4.44 24.25 21.05
C ILE A 11 -5.42 23.91 19.94
N THR A 12 -6.04 22.73 19.99
CA THR A 12 -6.99 22.31 18.96
C THR A 12 -8.17 23.29 18.87
N ASP A 13 -8.79 23.64 20.01
CA ASP A 13 -9.91 24.59 20.06
C ASP A 13 -9.51 26.00 19.60
N ILE A 14 -8.30 26.45 19.96
CA ILE A 14 -7.80 27.76 19.54
C ILE A 14 -7.58 27.79 18.03
N MET A 15 -6.92 26.76 17.50
CA MET A 15 -6.65 26.65 16.05
C MET A 15 -7.95 26.55 15.26
N GLU A 16 -8.95 25.82 15.76
CA GLU A 16 -10.27 25.71 15.12
C GLU A 16 -10.95 27.09 15.05
N ARG A 17 -10.97 27.83 16.16
CA ARG A 17 -11.59 29.16 16.23
C ARG A 17 -10.88 30.21 15.35
N LEU A 18 -9.57 30.10 15.20
CA LEU A 18 -8.79 31.02 14.36
C LEU A 18 -8.84 30.66 12.87
N THR A 19 -9.29 29.45 12.53
CA THR A 19 -9.39 29.04 11.13
C THR A 19 -10.60 29.72 10.48
N PRO A 20 -10.45 30.30 9.27
CA PRO A 20 -11.58 30.81 8.51
C PRO A 20 -12.63 29.73 8.23
N GLN A 21 -13.90 30.12 8.17
CA GLN A 21 -14.99 29.17 7.93
C GLN A 21 -15.04 28.77 6.44
N CYS A 22 -15.36 27.50 6.16
CA CYS A 22 -15.51 27.03 4.78
C CYS A 22 -16.59 27.80 4.00
N SER A 23 -17.66 28.23 4.67
CA SER A 23 -18.75 29.00 4.06
C SER A 23 -18.34 30.41 3.62
N SER A 24 -17.29 31.00 4.19
CA SER A 24 -16.76 32.29 3.74
C SER A 24 -15.73 32.14 2.63
N MET A 25 -14.99 31.02 2.63
CA MET A 25 -13.95 30.74 1.64
C MET A 25 -14.50 30.19 0.33
N LEU A 26 -15.51 29.32 0.40
CA LEU A 26 -16.11 28.63 -0.74
C LEU A 26 -17.39 29.36 -1.15
N LEU A 27 -17.34 30.07 -2.28
CA LEU A 27 -18.44 30.94 -2.71
C LEU A 27 -19.53 30.18 -3.48
N ASN A 28 -19.11 29.41 -4.48
CA ASN A 28 -20.02 28.65 -5.35
C ASN A 28 -19.44 27.27 -5.61
N CYS A 29 -20.30 26.25 -5.50
CA CYS A 29 -19.96 24.86 -5.73
C CYS A 29 -20.90 24.25 -6.75
N TYR A 30 -20.33 23.57 -7.73
CA TYR A 30 -21.04 22.79 -8.72
C TYR A 30 -20.49 21.37 -8.71
N PHE A 31 -21.40 20.41 -8.76
CA PHE A 31 -21.06 19.00 -8.93
C PHE A 31 -22.03 18.38 -9.92
N ARG A 32 -21.54 17.66 -10.93
CA ARG A 32 -22.39 17.07 -11.99
C ARG A 32 -23.30 18.10 -12.67
N ASN A 33 -22.75 19.28 -12.96
CA ASN A 33 -23.47 20.42 -13.54
C ASN A 33 -24.71 20.87 -12.73
N GLN A 34 -24.74 20.58 -11.43
CA GLN A 34 -25.78 21.01 -10.51
C GLN A 34 -25.16 21.93 -9.47
N ARG A 35 -25.80 23.08 -9.25
CA ARG A 35 -25.42 23.99 -8.17
C ARG A 35 -25.73 23.35 -6.83
N MET A 36 -24.71 23.20 -6.00
CA MET A 36 -24.80 22.63 -4.67
C MET A 36 -24.46 23.71 -3.64
N ASN A 37 -25.02 23.60 -2.44
CA ASN A 37 -24.55 24.41 -1.32
C ASN A 37 -23.19 23.88 -0.87
N CYS A 38 -22.16 24.74 -0.85
CA CYS A 38 -20.81 24.36 -0.48
C CYS A 38 -20.75 23.78 0.94
N SER A 39 -21.57 24.29 1.86
CA SER A 39 -21.60 23.84 3.26
C SER A 39 -22.17 22.42 3.42
N ASP A 40 -22.92 21.92 2.43
CA ASP A 40 -23.55 20.60 2.49
C ASP A 40 -22.65 19.50 1.92
N ILE A 41 -21.66 19.87 1.09
CA ILE A 41 -20.76 18.91 0.42
C ILE A 41 -19.33 18.96 0.96
N PHE A 42 -18.92 20.06 1.59
CA PHE A 42 -17.64 20.20 2.27
C PHE A 42 -17.80 20.07 3.78
N SER A 43 -16.87 19.36 4.39
CA SER A 43 -16.74 19.23 5.84
C SER A 43 -15.43 19.85 6.31
N VAL A 44 -15.36 20.25 7.58
CA VAL A 44 -14.10 20.69 8.19
C VAL A 44 -13.36 19.45 8.69
N GLY A 45 -12.13 19.26 8.24
CA GLY A 45 -11.26 18.17 8.69
C GLY A 45 -9.86 18.64 9.07
N LYS A 46 -9.18 17.86 9.90
CA LYS A 46 -7.79 18.13 10.30
C LYS A 46 -6.84 17.58 9.25
N THR A 47 -5.82 18.37 8.92
CA THR A 47 -4.74 18.00 8.00
C THR A 47 -3.42 18.52 8.56
N LYS A 48 -2.29 18.10 8.00
CA LYS A 48 -0.96 18.63 8.39
C LYS A 48 -0.86 20.16 8.35
N ASN A 49 -1.68 20.85 7.54
CA ASN A 49 -1.70 22.31 7.44
C ASN A 49 -2.71 22.99 8.38
N GLY A 50 -3.36 22.24 9.28
CA GLY A 50 -4.42 22.71 10.17
C GLY A 50 -5.80 22.25 9.72
N PHE A 51 -6.82 23.04 10.04
CA PHE A 51 -8.20 22.76 9.65
C PHE A 51 -8.42 23.16 8.18
N CYS A 52 -8.96 22.25 7.39
CA CYS A 52 -9.20 22.45 5.96
C CYS A 52 -10.63 22.02 5.59
N CYS A 53 -11.12 22.54 4.46
CA CYS A 53 -12.39 22.11 3.88
C CYS A 53 -12.15 20.89 3.00
N ILE A 54 -12.80 19.78 3.34
CA ILE A 54 -12.62 18.48 2.69
C ILE A 54 -13.94 18.05 2.06
N PHE A 55 -13.88 17.74 0.76
CA PHE A 55 -14.97 17.15 0.01
C PHE A 55 -14.76 15.64 -0.10
N ASN A 56 -15.84 14.86 0.08
CA ASN A 56 -15.87 13.42 -0.19
C ASN A 56 -14.82 12.60 0.60
N TYR A 57 -14.77 12.77 1.92
CA TYR A 57 -13.83 12.10 2.83
C TYR A 57 -14.55 11.18 3.83
N ILE A 58 -13.98 10.00 4.08
CA ILE A 58 -14.49 8.99 5.02
C ILE A 58 -13.55 8.94 6.23
N ALA A 59 -13.98 9.55 7.32
CA ALA A 59 -13.21 9.68 8.55
C ALA A 59 -13.36 8.48 9.51
N GLU A 60 -13.42 7.25 9.00
CA GLU A 60 -13.62 6.06 9.84
C GLU A 60 -12.38 5.74 10.72
N SER A 61 -11.16 6.10 10.31
CA SER A 61 -9.95 5.47 10.84
C SER A 61 -9.39 6.00 12.16
N PHE A 62 -9.90 7.08 12.75
CA PHE A 62 -9.25 7.66 13.95
C PHE A 62 -10.16 8.25 15.03
N GLY A 63 -11.46 7.92 15.05
CA GLY A 63 -12.34 8.33 16.17
C GLY A 63 -12.45 9.85 16.42
N ASP A 64 -11.89 10.67 15.53
CA ASP A 64 -11.91 12.13 15.55
C ASP A 64 -13.04 12.64 14.65
N ALA A 65 -14.11 11.84 14.52
CA ALA A 65 -15.40 12.35 14.10
C ALA A 65 -15.68 13.55 15.01
N PRO A 66 -15.84 14.78 14.46
CA PRO A 66 -16.13 15.94 15.29
C PRO A 66 -17.32 15.58 16.17
N LYS A 67 -17.31 15.95 17.45
CA LYS A 67 -18.41 15.62 18.41
C LYS A 67 -19.80 16.09 17.93
N PHE A 68 -19.86 16.87 16.85
CA PHE A 68 -21.04 17.33 16.13
C PHE A 68 -21.55 16.40 15.02
N PHE A 69 -20.75 15.45 14.52
CA PHE A 69 -21.17 14.45 13.54
C PHE A 69 -21.58 13.16 14.25
N LYS A 70 -22.66 13.25 15.03
CA LYS A 70 -23.49 12.07 15.26
C LYS A 70 -24.17 11.73 13.94
N GLN A 71 -23.57 10.83 13.18
CA GLN A 71 -24.32 9.84 12.40
C GLN A 71 -25.31 10.45 11.39
N GLU A 72 -24.83 11.22 10.44
CA GLU A 72 -25.47 11.26 9.11
C GLU A 72 -24.56 10.45 8.19
N GLU A 73 -25.14 9.48 7.49
CA GLU A 73 -24.46 8.55 6.59
C GLU A 73 -23.44 9.28 5.71
N PHE A 74 -22.17 8.85 5.73
CA PHE A 74 -21.15 9.42 4.84
C PHE A 74 -21.61 9.25 3.40
N LYS A 75 -21.99 10.35 2.76
CA LYS A 75 -22.46 10.34 1.38
C LYS A 75 -21.26 10.48 0.44
N LEU A 76 -20.86 9.37 -0.16
CA LEU A 76 -19.89 9.39 -1.25
C LEU A 76 -20.50 10.00 -2.51
N TYR A 77 -19.79 10.96 -3.10
CA TYR A 77 -20.17 11.63 -4.33
C TYR A 77 -19.46 11.00 -5.51
N TYR A 78 -20.18 10.15 -6.24
CA TYR A 78 -19.65 9.52 -7.45
C TYR A 78 -19.87 10.40 -8.68
N VAL A 79 -18.85 10.44 -9.54
CA VAL A 79 -18.92 11.07 -10.85
C VAL A 79 -19.70 10.15 -11.79
N GLY A 80 -20.74 10.68 -12.44
CA GLY A 80 -21.62 9.88 -13.31
C GLY A 80 -21.14 9.78 -14.76
N ASP A 81 -20.38 10.78 -15.23
CA ASP A 81 -19.90 10.89 -16.61
C ASP A 81 -18.61 11.74 -16.66
N ILE A 82 -17.91 11.74 -17.78
CA ILE A 82 -16.58 12.37 -17.93
C ILE A 82 -16.68 13.88 -18.22
N GLY A 83 -15.54 14.57 -18.06
CA GLY A 83 -15.40 15.98 -18.42
C GLY A 83 -15.66 16.96 -17.27
N ILE A 84 -15.28 18.21 -17.52
CA ILE A 84 -15.25 19.29 -16.52
C ILE A 84 -16.62 19.52 -15.87
N GLN A 85 -17.68 19.53 -16.69
CA GLN A 85 -19.06 19.77 -16.28
C GLN A 85 -19.56 18.71 -15.28
N ASN A 86 -19.08 17.48 -15.41
CA ASN A 86 -19.50 16.37 -14.56
C ASN A 86 -18.67 16.22 -13.28
N GLY A 87 -17.54 16.93 -13.19
CA GLY A 87 -16.67 16.97 -12.03
C GLY A 87 -17.15 17.93 -10.94
N LEU A 88 -16.23 18.23 -10.02
CA LEU A 88 -16.39 19.25 -8.99
C LEU A 88 -15.81 20.57 -9.52
N THR A 89 -16.61 21.63 -9.48
CA THR A 89 -16.13 22.98 -9.74
C THR A 89 -16.41 23.87 -8.54
N VAL A 90 -15.39 24.60 -8.07
CA VAL A 90 -15.48 25.46 -6.89
C VAL A 90 -14.85 26.82 -7.17
N THR A 91 -15.58 27.88 -6.83
CA THR A 91 -15.05 29.24 -6.76
C THR A 91 -14.70 29.57 -5.32
N MET A 92 -13.47 30.06 -5.11
CA MET A 92 -12.92 30.30 -3.80
C MET A 92 -12.37 31.73 -3.68
N ASP A 93 -12.61 32.37 -2.53
CA ASP A 93 -12.04 33.67 -2.18
C ASP A 93 -10.88 33.48 -1.20
N PRO A 94 -9.62 33.73 -1.61
CA PRO A 94 -8.47 33.53 -0.74
C PRO A 94 -8.45 34.45 0.48
N LEU A 95 -9.33 35.46 0.60
CA LEU A 95 -9.38 36.37 1.76
C LEU A 95 -8.02 37.01 2.05
N LEU A 96 -7.40 37.63 1.03
CA LEU A 96 -6.04 38.17 1.09
C LEU A 96 -5.80 39.15 2.26
N ASP A 97 -6.85 39.84 2.73
CA ASP A 97 -6.78 40.79 3.83
C ASP A 97 -6.61 40.12 5.22
N ASP A 98 -6.93 38.83 5.34
CA ASP A 98 -6.85 38.06 6.60
C ASP A 98 -5.54 37.26 6.74
N TYR A 99 -4.61 37.40 5.78
CA TYR A 99 -3.31 36.72 5.85
C TYR A 99 -2.43 37.27 6.97
N PHE A 100 -2.23 36.50 8.05
CA PHE A 100 -1.24 36.82 9.08
C PHE A 100 0.19 36.41 8.67
N TYR A 101 0.34 35.23 8.08
CA TYR A 101 1.63 34.71 7.60
C TYR A 101 1.42 33.67 6.49
N THR A 102 2.41 33.50 5.62
CA THR A 102 2.37 32.53 4.53
C THR A 102 3.26 31.32 4.84
N ILE A 103 2.68 30.11 4.89
CA ILE A 103 3.43 28.86 5.12
C ILE A 103 4.31 28.51 3.90
N LEU A 104 3.83 28.83 2.70
CA LEU A 104 4.54 28.69 1.44
C LEU A 104 4.86 30.08 0.89
N PRO A 105 5.91 30.26 0.06
CA PRO A 105 6.22 31.53 -0.58
C PRO A 105 5.25 31.87 -1.74
N THR A 106 3.96 31.57 -1.56
CA THR A 106 2.88 31.71 -2.54
C THR A 106 1.60 32.11 -1.82
N ILE A 107 0.80 32.96 -2.45
CA ILE A 107 -0.56 33.33 -1.99
C ILE A 107 -1.62 32.51 -2.73
N GLY A 108 -2.75 32.29 -2.08
CA GLY A 108 -3.85 31.46 -2.58
C GLY A 108 -3.97 30.13 -1.84
N TRP A 109 -4.42 29.12 -2.57
CA TRP A 109 -4.85 27.83 -2.02
C TRP A 109 -3.85 26.73 -2.27
N LYS A 110 -3.76 25.83 -1.29
CA LYS A 110 -3.16 24.51 -1.44
C LYS A 110 -4.28 23.47 -1.45
N VAL A 111 -4.49 22.83 -2.58
CA VAL A 111 -5.47 21.76 -2.79
C VAL A 111 -4.75 20.42 -2.67
N MET A 112 -5.29 19.53 -1.85
CA MET A 112 -4.76 18.19 -1.62
C MET A 112 -5.73 17.16 -2.20
N ILE A 113 -5.23 16.25 -3.03
CA ILE A 113 -6.02 15.17 -3.63
C ILE A 113 -5.47 13.85 -3.13
N PHE A 114 -6.35 13.05 -2.53
CA PHE A 114 -6.00 11.83 -1.81
C PHE A 114 -7.19 10.86 -1.83
N ASP A 115 -6.95 9.61 -1.43
CA ASP A 115 -8.00 8.60 -1.34
C ASP A 115 -8.99 8.92 -0.20
N PRO A 116 -10.31 8.74 -0.37
CA PRO A 116 -11.30 9.02 0.66
C PRO A 116 -11.09 8.32 2.00
N TYR A 117 -10.41 7.17 2.02
CA TYR A 117 -10.14 6.40 3.24
C TYR A 117 -8.82 6.79 3.92
N ASP A 118 -7.96 7.55 3.25
CA ASP A 118 -6.64 7.93 3.75
C ASP A 118 -6.66 9.23 4.54
N TYR A 119 -5.87 9.31 5.63
CA TYR A 119 -5.53 10.60 6.21
C TYR A 119 -4.65 11.43 5.25
N PRO A 120 -4.97 12.72 4.99
CA PRO A 120 -4.25 13.55 4.02
C PRO A 120 -2.90 14.06 4.57
N ASP A 121 -1.87 13.21 4.53
CA ASP A 121 -0.48 13.57 4.80
C ASP A 121 0.37 13.54 3.52
N SER A 122 0.79 14.71 3.01
CA SER A 122 1.70 14.75 1.85
C SER A 122 3.07 14.14 2.10
N GLY A 123 3.45 13.94 3.36
CA GLY A 123 4.70 13.26 3.74
C GLY A 123 4.66 11.73 3.64
N SER A 124 3.52 11.10 3.36
CA SER A 124 3.42 9.63 3.19
C SER A 124 3.51 9.20 1.72
N GLY A 125 3.24 10.11 0.77
CA GLY A 125 3.41 9.91 -0.67
C GLY A 125 2.16 9.50 -1.45
N SER A 126 1.00 9.29 -0.82
CA SER A 126 -0.27 9.04 -1.55
C SER A 126 -1.07 10.33 -1.84
N VAL A 127 -0.71 11.45 -1.21
CA VAL A 127 -1.38 12.76 -1.43
C VAL A 127 -0.67 13.58 -2.51
N SER A 128 -1.45 14.08 -3.47
CA SER A 128 -0.99 15.03 -4.49
C SER A 128 -1.35 16.47 -4.10
N ASP A 129 -0.33 17.33 -4.03
CA ASP A 129 -0.49 18.75 -3.70
C ASP A 129 -0.55 19.62 -4.96
N ILE A 130 -1.52 20.55 -5.01
CA ILE A 130 -1.70 21.51 -6.10
C ILE A 130 -1.81 22.92 -5.51
N LEU A 131 -1.09 23.88 -6.09
CA LEU A 131 -1.22 25.30 -5.74
C LEU A 131 -2.17 26.02 -6.70
N LEU A 132 -3.02 26.89 -6.18
CA LEU A 132 -3.97 27.71 -6.94
C LEU A 132 -3.86 29.16 -6.46
N GLY A 133 -3.42 30.06 -7.34
CA GLY A 133 -3.26 31.47 -7.03
C GLY A 133 -4.56 32.27 -7.17
N PRO A 134 -4.62 33.50 -6.64
CA PRO A 134 -5.72 34.43 -6.93
C PRO A 134 -5.77 34.75 -8.42
N LEU A 135 -6.96 35.10 -8.94
CA LEU A 135 -7.16 35.44 -10.36
C LEU A 135 -6.71 34.35 -11.33
N THR A 136 -6.83 33.08 -10.92
CA THR A 136 -6.52 31.95 -11.79
C THR A 136 -7.64 30.92 -11.78
N GLU A 137 -7.82 30.29 -12.93
CA GLU A 137 -8.69 29.16 -13.15
C GLU A 137 -7.82 27.93 -13.41
N LYS A 138 -7.99 26.89 -12.60
CA LYS A 138 -7.16 25.69 -12.68
C LYS A 138 -8.00 24.47 -13.00
N TYR A 139 -7.57 23.77 -14.04
CA TYR A 139 -8.18 22.54 -14.52
C TYR A 139 -7.34 21.38 -14.04
N VAL A 140 -7.93 20.55 -13.19
CA VAL A 140 -7.30 19.39 -12.57
C VAL A 140 -7.94 18.13 -13.13
N SER A 141 -7.19 17.46 -13.99
CA SER A 141 -7.56 16.17 -14.55
C SER A 141 -7.06 15.05 -13.65
N LEU A 142 -7.99 14.18 -13.24
CA LEU A 142 -7.73 13.01 -12.42
C LEU A 142 -7.62 11.75 -13.27
N LYS A 143 -6.60 10.93 -13.02
CA LYS A 143 -6.46 9.58 -13.56
C LYS A 143 -6.43 8.59 -12.40
N ALA A 144 -7.48 7.80 -12.26
CA ALA A 144 -7.53 6.72 -11.27
C ALA A 144 -6.87 5.45 -11.81
N VAL A 145 -5.96 4.87 -11.04
CA VAL A 145 -5.31 3.59 -11.32
C VAL A 145 -5.46 2.71 -10.09
N GLY A 146 -6.20 1.61 -10.24
CA GLY A 146 -6.34 0.59 -9.22
C GLY A 146 -5.25 -0.46 -9.32
N LEU A 147 -4.80 -0.98 -8.19
CA LEU A 147 -4.00 -2.18 -8.07
C LEU A 147 -4.88 -3.23 -7.41
N TYR A 148 -4.90 -4.45 -7.95
CA TYR A 148 -5.52 -5.58 -7.25
C TYR A 148 -4.62 -6.81 -7.32
N SER A 149 -4.58 -7.54 -6.22
CA SER A 149 -3.77 -8.73 -6.08
C SER A 149 -4.63 -9.99 -6.12
N THR A 150 -4.19 -11.01 -6.85
CA THR A 150 -4.93 -12.27 -6.89
C THR A 150 -4.81 -13.08 -5.59
N ASP A 151 -5.85 -13.84 -5.25
CA ASP A 151 -5.82 -14.70 -4.06
C ASP A 151 -4.70 -15.76 -4.06
N ASN A 152 -4.11 -16.05 -5.22
CA ASN A 152 -2.97 -16.97 -5.34
C ASN A 152 -1.72 -16.48 -4.59
N ILE A 153 -1.63 -15.18 -4.27
CA ILE A 153 -0.51 -14.62 -3.52
C ILE A 153 -0.71 -14.69 -1.99
N ARG A 154 -1.93 -14.97 -1.50
CA ARG A 154 -2.23 -15.04 -0.06
C ARG A 154 -1.42 -16.09 0.71
N PRO A 155 -1.10 -17.28 0.16
CA PRO A 155 -0.27 -18.27 0.86
C PRO A 155 1.17 -17.83 1.16
N TYR A 156 1.66 -16.76 0.51
CA TYR A 156 3.00 -16.24 0.75
C TYR A 156 3.01 -15.29 1.96
N SER A 157 4.06 -15.38 2.78
CA SER A 157 4.27 -14.48 3.93
C SER A 157 4.35 -13.01 3.52
N MET A 158 3.91 -12.09 4.39
CA MET A 158 3.90 -10.63 4.12
C MET A 158 5.21 -10.10 3.56
N GLN A 159 6.36 -10.51 4.10
CA GLN A 159 7.67 -10.03 3.66
C GLN A 159 8.03 -10.47 2.23
N LYS A 160 7.50 -11.61 1.74
CA LYS A 160 7.78 -12.12 0.40
C LYS A 160 6.86 -11.50 -0.65
N ARG A 161 5.59 -11.29 -0.30
CA ARG A 161 4.60 -10.67 -1.20
C ARG A 161 4.71 -9.14 -1.23
N GLY A 162 5.23 -8.53 -0.16
CA GLY A 162 5.49 -7.09 -0.07
C GLY A 162 4.23 -6.22 0.08
N CYS A 163 3.08 -6.81 0.41
CA CYS A 163 1.81 -6.09 0.63
C CYS A 163 0.97 -6.73 1.74
N ILE A 164 -0.11 -6.08 2.17
CA ILE A 164 -1.07 -6.60 3.17
C ILE A 164 -2.51 -6.56 2.62
N PHE A 165 -3.28 -7.63 2.85
CA PHE A 165 -4.71 -7.62 2.53
C PHE A 165 -5.53 -7.01 3.67
N PRO A 166 -6.68 -6.38 3.38
CA PRO A 166 -7.52 -5.76 4.41
C PRO A 166 -7.92 -6.71 5.55
N ASP A 167 -8.20 -7.98 5.23
CA ASP A 167 -8.65 -9.00 6.19
C ASP A 167 -7.56 -9.45 7.18
N GLU A 168 -6.30 -9.20 6.87
CA GLU A 168 -5.17 -9.68 7.66
C GLU A 168 -4.74 -8.70 8.74
N TYR A 169 -5.22 -7.46 8.63
CA TYR A 169 -4.99 -6.44 9.62
C TYR A 169 -6.05 -6.54 10.71
N VAL A 170 -5.64 -7.03 11.88
CA VAL A 170 -6.49 -7.11 13.06
C VAL A 170 -6.29 -5.85 13.90
N SER A 171 -7.10 -4.83 13.64
CA SER A 171 -7.28 -3.67 14.52
C SER A 171 -8.76 -3.57 14.86
N ASP A 172 -9.08 -3.29 16.12
CA ASP A 172 -10.43 -3.42 16.68
C ASP A 172 -11.48 -2.51 16.02
N HIS A 173 -11.06 -1.47 15.27
CA HIS A 173 -11.97 -0.42 14.79
C HIS A 173 -11.72 0.15 13.39
N THR A 174 -10.68 -0.26 12.65
CA THR A 174 -10.24 0.50 11.45
C THR A 174 -9.71 -0.39 10.33
N THR A 175 -10.03 -0.02 9.08
CA THR A 175 -9.40 -0.58 7.89
C THR A 175 -7.97 -0.09 7.78
N TYR A 176 -7.04 -0.98 7.43
CA TYR A 176 -5.65 -0.61 7.20
C TYR A 176 -5.51 0.22 5.93
N THR A 177 -4.81 1.35 6.03
CA THR A 177 -4.21 2.00 4.87
C THR A 177 -2.72 2.26 5.08
N TYR A 178 -1.95 2.30 4.00
CA TYR A 178 -0.52 2.56 4.07
C TYR A 178 -0.24 3.94 4.68
N ASN A 179 -1.01 4.95 4.28
CA ASN A 179 -0.88 6.31 4.82
C ASN A 179 -1.16 6.35 6.33
N ASP A 180 -2.24 5.71 6.76
CA ASP A 180 -2.62 5.69 8.17
C ASP A 180 -1.56 4.96 9.01
N CYS A 181 -0.92 3.91 8.49
CA CYS A 181 0.22 3.26 9.15
C CYS A 181 1.42 4.21 9.31
N ILE A 182 1.76 4.98 8.28
CA ILE A 182 2.86 5.94 8.33
C ILE A 182 2.54 7.08 9.30
N VAL A 183 1.31 7.57 9.32
CA VAL A 183 0.83 8.59 10.27
C VAL A 183 0.88 8.07 11.69
N ALA A 184 0.37 6.87 11.96
CA ALA A 184 0.45 6.22 13.26
C ALA A 184 1.91 6.03 13.72
N CYS A 185 2.79 5.66 12.79
CA CYS A 185 4.22 5.55 13.06
C CYS A 185 4.84 6.91 13.46
N LYS A 186 4.52 8.00 12.74
CA LYS A 186 4.96 9.37 13.09
C LYS A 186 4.45 9.79 14.46
N MET A 187 3.19 9.49 14.75
CA MET A 187 2.58 9.75 16.04
C MET A 187 3.29 8.98 17.17
N GLU A 188 3.59 7.69 16.97
CA GLU A 188 4.34 6.88 17.93
C GLU A 188 5.74 7.45 18.18
N HIS A 189 6.44 7.89 17.13
CA HIS A 189 7.76 8.50 17.26
C HIS A 189 7.72 9.79 18.09
N VAL A 190 6.85 10.73 17.75
CA VAL A 190 6.69 11.98 18.51
C VAL A 190 6.24 11.70 19.94
N TRP A 191 5.37 10.72 20.15
CA TRP A 191 4.95 10.31 21.49
C TRP A 191 6.10 9.74 22.33
N ASN A 192 6.99 8.95 21.72
CA ASN A 192 8.13 8.36 22.43
C ASN A 192 9.12 9.41 22.90
N HIS A 193 9.36 10.46 22.11
CA HIS A 193 10.31 11.53 22.44
C HIS A 193 9.67 12.70 23.23
N CYS A 194 8.54 13.22 22.77
CA CYS A 194 7.92 14.43 23.32
C CYS A 194 6.72 14.16 24.24
N LYS A 195 6.23 12.91 24.32
CA LYS A 195 5.08 12.49 25.17
C LYS A 195 3.83 13.34 24.95
N CYS A 196 3.61 13.74 23.71
CA CYS A 196 2.43 14.48 23.26
C CYS A 196 2.19 14.23 21.77
N ARG A 197 0.97 14.46 21.30
CA ARG A 197 0.53 14.35 19.90
C ARG A 197 0.35 15.74 19.29
N VAL A 198 0.75 15.92 18.04
CA VAL A 198 0.52 17.20 17.35
C VAL A 198 -0.98 17.42 17.10
N PHE A 199 -1.46 18.66 17.20
CA PHE A 199 -2.89 18.99 17.23
C PHE A 199 -3.68 18.56 15.98
N PHE A 200 -3.03 18.54 14.81
CA PHE A 200 -3.66 18.14 13.56
C PHE A 200 -3.71 16.62 13.38
N TYR A 201 -2.89 15.86 14.10
CA TYR A 201 -3.00 14.41 14.04
C TYR A 201 -4.29 13.95 14.70
N PRO A 202 -4.93 12.94 14.11
CA PRO A 202 -6.24 12.54 14.54
C PRO A 202 -6.16 11.84 15.90
N TYR A 203 -7.32 11.67 16.54
CA TYR A 203 -7.39 11.11 17.88
C TYR A 203 -7.00 9.63 17.92
N HIS A 204 -6.37 9.21 19.01
CA HIS A 204 -6.07 7.81 19.28
C HIS A 204 -6.01 7.64 20.79
N GLU A 205 -6.55 6.53 21.30
CA GLU A 205 -6.67 6.29 22.75
C GLU A 205 -5.30 6.26 23.43
N ASP A 206 -4.31 5.60 22.81
CA ASP A 206 -2.93 5.53 23.31
C ASP A 206 -2.21 6.90 23.36
N PHE A 207 -2.67 7.86 22.56
CA PHE A 207 -2.02 9.16 22.35
C PHE A 207 -2.94 10.31 22.76
N ASN A 208 -3.42 10.28 24.00
CA ASN A 208 -4.48 11.18 24.47
C ASN A 208 -4.11 12.66 24.64
N ARG A 209 -2.82 12.99 24.81
CA ARG A 209 -2.35 14.33 25.15
C ARG A 209 -1.92 15.11 23.92
N THR A 210 -2.56 16.24 23.64
CA THR A 210 -2.13 17.20 22.63
C THR A 210 -0.89 17.99 23.09
N CYS A 211 0.06 18.24 22.19
CA CYS A 211 1.24 19.07 22.43
C CYS A 211 0.84 20.53 22.59
N ASN A 212 1.45 21.22 23.56
CA ASN A 212 1.28 22.65 23.76
C ASN A 212 2.50 23.44 23.23
N MET A 213 2.42 24.78 23.27
CA MET A 213 3.56 25.65 22.89
C MET A 213 4.81 25.40 23.74
N GLU A 214 4.69 24.78 24.91
CA GLU A 214 5.84 24.36 25.73
C GLU A 214 6.66 23.25 25.09
N ASN A 215 6.01 22.41 24.28
CA ASN A 215 6.63 21.27 23.63
C ASN A 215 7.24 21.64 22.27
N ILE A 216 7.14 22.90 21.84
CA ILE A 216 7.59 23.33 20.52
C ILE A 216 9.07 23.04 20.28
N HIS A 217 9.92 23.21 21.30
CA HIS A 217 11.35 22.92 21.18
C HIS A 217 11.61 21.43 20.90
N CYS A 218 10.82 20.53 21.50
CA CYS A 218 10.91 19.10 21.24
C CYS A 218 10.40 18.75 19.84
N LEU A 219 9.30 19.36 19.41
CA LEU A 219 8.76 19.14 18.07
C LEU A 219 9.76 19.57 16.98
N LEU A 220 10.40 20.74 17.11
CA LEU A 220 11.43 21.19 16.15
C LEU A 220 12.60 20.20 16.03
N GLN A 221 12.90 19.43 17.09
CA GLN A 221 14.00 18.47 17.09
C GLN A 221 13.60 17.10 16.51
N TYR A 222 12.38 16.62 16.77
CA TYR A 222 11.99 15.23 16.47
C TYR A 222 10.89 15.11 15.40
N TYR A 223 10.09 16.15 15.18
CA TYR A 223 9.06 16.15 14.14
C TYR A 223 9.63 16.60 12.80
N ASP A 224 10.38 17.71 12.77
CA ASP A 224 10.87 18.30 11.52
C ASP A 224 12.08 17.56 10.92
N VAL A 225 12.85 16.80 11.72
CA VAL A 225 14.09 16.14 11.27
C VAL A 225 13.81 14.77 10.61
N ALA A 226 12.65 14.17 10.85
CA ALA A 226 12.27 12.85 10.34
C ALA A 226 11.83 12.87 8.86
N PHE A 227 12.63 13.45 7.97
CA PHE A 227 12.38 13.40 6.52
C PHE A 227 12.58 11.99 5.93
N ASN A 228 13.43 11.17 6.57
CA ASN A 228 13.74 9.83 6.08
C ASN A 228 12.97 8.79 6.90
N ILE A 229 11.89 8.27 6.32
CA ILE A 229 11.07 7.22 6.93
C ILE A 229 11.35 5.91 6.22
N VAL A 230 11.70 4.89 6.98
CA VAL A 230 11.85 3.52 6.50
C VAL A 230 10.58 2.76 6.89
N PRO A 231 9.67 2.48 5.93
CA PRO A 231 8.34 1.95 6.22
C PRO A 231 8.39 0.50 6.72
N TYR A 232 9.25 -0.33 6.12
CA TYR A 232 9.49 -1.72 6.51
C TYR A 232 10.98 -2.06 6.43
N LYS A 233 11.43 -3.02 7.23
CA LYS A 233 12.82 -3.47 7.21
C LYS A 233 13.10 -4.25 5.93
N ASP A 234 13.79 -3.62 4.99
CA ASP A 234 14.47 -4.32 3.91
C ASP A 234 15.92 -4.59 4.35
N ASN A 235 16.29 -5.86 4.44
CA ASN A 235 17.65 -6.29 4.78
C ASN A 235 18.72 -5.72 3.83
N ASN A 236 18.31 -5.27 2.64
CA ASN A 236 19.22 -4.73 1.63
C ASN A 236 19.35 -3.19 1.67
N LEU A 237 18.43 -2.47 2.32
CA LEU A 237 18.40 -0.99 2.31
C LEU A 237 19.03 -0.37 3.57
N SER A 238 19.18 -1.14 4.64
CA SER A 238 19.67 -0.64 5.94
C SER A 238 21.15 -0.26 5.98
N SER A 239 21.94 -0.58 4.94
CA SER A 239 23.40 -0.34 4.95
C SER A 239 23.85 1.01 4.38
N SER A 240 22.95 1.80 3.77
CA SER A 240 23.30 3.07 3.10
C SER A 240 22.76 4.34 3.77
N LEU A 241 21.98 4.21 4.85
CA LEU A 241 21.32 5.32 5.56
C LEU A 241 21.75 5.30 7.03
N ASP A 242 23.04 5.54 7.29
CA ASP A 242 23.66 5.38 8.62
C ASP A 242 23.69 6.67 9.46
N ASP A 243 22.79 7.62 9.20
CA ASP A 243 22.51 8.69 10.15
C ASP A 243 21.32 8.27 11.04
N GLN A 244 21.65 7.55 12.11
CA GLN A 244 20.69 7.02 13.10
C GLN A 244 19.83 8.11 13.75
N ASN A 245 20.30 9.37 13.73
CA ASN A 245 19.58 10.51 14.31
C ASN A 245 18.58 11.16 13.34
N ALA A 246 18.64 10.86 12.04
CA ALA A 246 17.79 11.49 11.01
C ALA A 246 16.80 10.51 10.36
N THR A 247 16.89 9.21 10.70
CA THR A 247 16.10 8.15 10.06
C THR A 247 15.13 7.54 11.05
N MET A 248 13.85 7.53 10.69
CA MET A 248 12.77 6.98 11.49
C MET A 248 12.35 5.62 10.94
N TYR A 249 12.39 4.59 11.79
CA TYR A 249 12.03 3.22 11.42
C TYR A 249 10.62 2.88 11.88
N CYS A 250 9.77 2.47 10.94
CA CYS A 250 8.41 2.01 11.23
C CYS A 250 8.35 0.50 11.44
N LYS A 251 7.34 0.05 12.19
CA LYS A 251 7.05 -1.37 12.43
C LYS A 251 6.25 -1.95 11.25
N ASN A 252 6.95 -2.25 10.15
CA ASN A 252 6.39 -3.01 9.01
C ASN A 252 5.13 -2.39 8.37
N CYS A 253 5.17 -1.12 7.98
CA CYS A 253 4.14 -0.54 7.12
C CYS A 253 4.32 -1.04 5.68
N TYR A 254 3.56 -2.05 5.29
CA TYR A 254 3.52 -2.55 3.92
C TYR A 254 2.41 -1.85 3.12
N PRO A 255 2.56 -1.65 1.81
CA PRO A 255 1.45 -1.19 0.98
C PRO A 255 0.29 -2.20 0.97
N GLU A 256 -0.91 -1.73 0.69
CA GLU A 256 -2.09 -2.56 0.49
C GLU A 256 -1.92 -3.43 -0.76
N CYS A 257 -2.42 -4.67 -0.71
CA CYS A 257 -2.44 -5.55 -1.87
C CYS A 257 -3.50 -5.12 -2.90
N ASP A 258 -4.54 -4.42 -2.44
CA ASP A 258 -5.58 -3.79 -3.23
C ASP A 258 -5.59 -2.30 -2.89
N ASP A 259 -5.29 -1.43 -3.86
CA ASP A 259 -5.05 0.01 -3.65
C ASP A 259 -5.66 0.81 -4.82
N MET A 260 -6.01 2.08 -4.60
CA MET A 260 -6.48 3.02 -5.62
C MET A 260 -5.67 4.31 -5.56
N ARG A 261 -4.99 4.65 -6.66
CA ARG A 261 -4.17 5.86 -6.74
C ARG A 261 -4.73 6.86 -7.73
N TYR A 262 -4.77 8.13 -7.30
CA TYR A 262 -5.18 9.25 -8.15
C TYR A 262 -3.96 10.01 -8.63
N TYR A 263 -3.67 9.88 -9.93
CA TYR A 263 -2.68 10.72 -10.59
C TYR A 263 -3.31 12.02 -11.04
N VAL A 264 -2.59 13.11 -10.78
CA VAL A 264 -3.08 14.46 -11.00
C VAL A 264 -2.28 15.12 -12.11
N GLN A 265 -2.98 15.64 -13.12
CA GLN A 265 -2.41 16.53 -14.11
C GLN A 265 -3.19 17.85 -14.10
N SER A 266 -2.49 18.98 -13.99
CA SER A 266 -3.13 20.29 -13.90
C SER A 266 -2.69 21.26 -14.99
N THR A 267 -3.63 22.03 -15.53
CA THR A 267 -3.39 23.18 -16.40
C THR A 267 -3.99 24.44 -15.78
N ILE A 268 -3.45 25.60 -16.11
CA ILE A 268 -3.85 26.88 -15.52
C ILE A 268 -4.19 27.89 -16.61
N SER A 269 -5.20 28.70 -16.34
CA SER A 269 -5.60 29.86 -17.10
C SER A 269 -5.67 31.07 -16.18
N ASN A 270 -5.33 32.25 -16.68
CA ASN A 270 -5.42 33.48 -15.91
C ASN A 270 -6.80 34.12 -16.11
N ILE A 271 -7.35 34.70 -15.04
CA ILE A 271 -8.64 35.38 -15.06
C ILE A 271 -8.38 36.89 -15.10
N GLU A 272 -9.04 37.59 -16.02
CA GLU A 272 -9.05 39.05 -16.02
C GLU A 272 -10.09 39.59 -15.02
N PRO A 273 -9.72 40.58 -14.18
CA PRO A 273 -10.64 41.14 -13.20
C PRO A 273 -11.77 41.96 -13.86
N GLY A 274 -12.99 41.86 -13.31
CA GLY A 274 -14.14 42.63 -13.76
C GLY A 274 -15.40 41.78 -13.97
N TYR A 275 -15.53 41.15 -15.14
CA TYR A 275 -16.71 40.34 -15.47
C TYR A 275 -16.26 39.04 -16.10
N PHE A 276 -16.41 37.94 -15.36
CA PHE A 276 -16.10 36.60 -15.83
C PHE A 276 -17.43 35.88 -16.08
N ASP A 277 -17.84 35.83 -17.35
CA ASP A 277 -19.02 35.09 -17.79
C ASP A 277 -18.56 33.76 -18.37
N THR A 278 -18.86 32.68 -17.67
CA THR A 278 -18.71 31.33 -18.22
C THR A 278 -20.06 30.64 -18.16
N GLU A 279 -20.29 29.68 -19.05
CA GLU A 279 -21.52 28.86 -19.01
C GLU A 279 -21.76 28.19 -17.63
N LEU A 280 -20.68 28.00 -16.86
CA LEU A 280 -20.68 27.46 -15.50
C LEU A 280 -21.04 28.49 -14.42
N PHE A 281 -20.81 29.79 -14.66
CA PHE A 281 -20.93 30.85 -13.67
C PHE A 281 -21.46 32.16 -14.29
N PRO A 282 -22.78 32.32 -14.44
CA PRO A 282 -23.36 33.59 -14.87
C PRO A 282 -23.30 34.64 -13.74
N ASP A 283 -23.10 35.91 -14.11
CA ASP A 283 -23.23 37.11 -13.27
C ASP A 283 -22.29 37.21 -12.03
N MET A 284 -21.02 36.78 -12.15
CA MET A 284 -20.04 36.97 -11.08
C MET A 284 -19.06 38.12 -11.32
N ASN A 285 -18.94 39.00 -10.30
CA ASN A 285 -17.89 40.02 -10.24
C ASN A 285 -16.63 39.40 -9.63
N VAL A 286 -15.62 39.12 -10.47
CA VAL A 286 -14.36 38.50 -10.04
C VAL A 286 -13.33 39.58 -9.75
N THR A 287 -12.93 39.69 -8.48
CA THR A 287 -11.88 40.60 -8.01
C THR A 287 -10.58 39.86 -7.71
N ASN A 288 -10.59 38.96 -6.73
CA ASN A 288 -9.43 38.17 -6.30
C ASN A 288 -9.72 36.67 -6.26
N HIS A 289 -10.87 36.24 -6.79
CA HIS A 289 -11.30 34.86 -6.70
C HIS A 289 -10.44 33.94 -7.56
N SER A 290 -10.42 32.67 -7.18
CA SER A 290 -9.80 31.59 -7.92
C SER A 290 -10.84 30.51 -8.22
N VAL A 291 -10.74 29.88 -9.39
CA VAL A 291 -11.67 28.83 -9.81
C VAL A 291 -10.92 27.51 -9.94
N LEU A 292 -11.47 26.44 -9.38
CA LEU A 292 -10.92 25.09 -9.44
C LEU A 292 -11.92 24.16 -10.11
N HIS A 293 -11.46 23.45 -11.14
CA HIS A 293 -12.19 22.34 -11.75
C HIS A 293 -11.45 21.03 -11.47
N VAL A 294 -12.11 20.04 -10.88
CA VAL A 294 -11.57 18.70 -10.65
C VAL A 294 -12.46 17.69 -11.36
N TYR A 295 -11.91 16.96 -12.33
CA TYR A 295 -12.70 16.06 -13.18
C TYR A 295 -11.90 14.89 -13.72
N PHE A 296 -12.61 13.85 -14.18
CA PHE A 296 -12.02 12.74 -14.93
C PHE A 296 -12.07 13.05 -16.43
N PRO A 297 -10.93 13.07 -17.14
CA PRO A 297 -10.88 13.41 -18.57
C PRO A 297 -11.29 12.23 -19.46
N ASN A 298 -11.00 11.01 -19.05
CA ASN A 298 -11.20 9.78 -19.82
C ASN A 298 -12.19 8.86 -19.09
N SER A 299 -12.90 8.03 -19.86
CA SER A 299 -13.79 7.01 -19.31
C SER A 299 -13.00 5.75 -18.94
N GLY A 300 -13.40 5.12 -17.83
CA GLY A 300 -12.79 3.90 -17.32
C GLY A 300 -11.62 4.13 -16.37
N THR A 301 -11.40 3.14 -15.51
CA THR A 301 -10.30 3.10 -14.54
C THR A 301 -9.33 2.02 -14.98
N GLU A 302 -8.04 2.34 -14.99
CA GLU A 302 -7.00 1.35 -15.28
C GLU A 302 -6.78 0.47 -14.05
N PHE A 303 -6.80 -0.85 -14.21
CA PHE A 303 -6.50 -1.79 -13.13
C PHE A 303 -5.23 -2.58 -13.44
N LEU A 304 -4.25 -2.47 -12.54
CA LEU A 304 -3.02 -3.25 -12.53
C LEU A 304 -3.28 -4.54 -11.74
N LYS A 305 -3.03 -5.68 -12.38
CA LYS A 305 -3.17 -7.00 -11.76
C LYS A 305 -1.82 -7.48 -11.25
N GLN A 306 -1.75 -7.80 -9.96
CA GLN A 306 -0.59 -8.49 -9.38
C GLN A 306 -0.90 -9.99 -9.23
N ASP A 307 -0.08 -10.84 -9.85
CA ASP A 307 -0.21 -12.30 -9.84
C ASP A 307 1.19 -12.93 -9.70
N VAL A 308 1.22 -14.22 -9.39
CA VAL A 308 2.48 -14.99 -9.28
C VAL A 308 3.12 -15.10 -10.66
N THR A 309 4.42 -14.78 -10.78
CA THR A 309 5.15 -14.82 -12.06
C THR A 309 5.21 -16.20 -12.69
N THR A 310 5.44 -17.24 -11.89
CA THR A 310 5.49 -18.63 -12.35
C THR A 310 4.82 -19.55 -11.34
N ARG A 311 3.94 -20.42 -11.84
CA ARG A 311 3.24 -21.40 -11.00
C ARG A 311 4.03 -22.70 -10.91
N TRP A 312 3.78 -23.51 -9.87
CA TRP A 312 4.55 -24.74 -9.63
C TRP A 312 4.46 -25.74 -10.80
N TYR A 313 3.34 -25.79 -11.50
CA TYR A 313 3.14 -26.67 -12.65
C TYR A 313 3.78 -26.13 -13.94
N GLU A 314 3.88 -24.81 -14.09
CA GLU A 314 4.64 -24.17 -15.19
C GLU A 314 6.12 -24.44 -15.01
N TYR A 315 6.63 -24.28 -13.78
CA TYR A 315 7.99 -24.65 -13.44
C TYR A 315 8.29 -26.14 -13.72
N LEU A 316 7.37 -27.03 -13.32
CA LEU A 316 7.48 -28.46 -13.63
C LEU A 316 7.45 -28.72 -15.14
N GLY A 317 6.65 -27.96 -15.89
CA GLY A 317 6.59 -28.03 -17.35
C GLY A 317 7.88 -27.56 -18.04
N GLU A 318 8.47 -26.45 -17.59
CA GLU A 318 9.75 -25.93 -18.09
C GLU A 318 10.90 -26.90 -17.82
N VAL A 319 11.01 -27.38 -16.58
CA VAL A 319 12.00 -28.37 -16.16
C VAL A 319 11.80 -29.67 -16.95
N GLY A 320 10.56 -30.17 -17.02
CA GLY A 320 10.21 -31.38 -17.77
C GLY A 320 10.51 -31.26 -19.25
N GLY A 321 10.23 -30.10 -19.86
CA GLY A 321 10.58 -29.82 -21.26
C GLY A 321 12.08 -29.80 -21.51
N LEU A 322 12.85 -29.23 -20.58
CA LEU A 322 14.31 -29.17 -20.68
C LEU A 322 14.95 -30.55 -20.57
N TYR A 323 14.54 -31.36 -19.59
CA TYR A 323 15.02 -32.75 -19.46
C TYR A 323 14.55 -33.66 -20.60
N GLY A 324 13.31 -33.45 -21.09
CA GLY A 324 12.77 -34.18 -22.24
C GLY A 324 13.52 -33.90 -23.54
N LEU A 325 13.95 -32.66 -23.77
CA LEU A 325 14.69 -32.29 -24.99
C LEU A 325 16.16 -32.69 -24.93
N TYR A 326 16.86 -32.40 -23.83
CA TYR A 326 18.31 -32.62 -23.75
C TYR A 326 18.68 -34.06 -23.41
N VAL A 327 17.93 -34.71 -22.53
CA VAL A 327 18.26 -36.05 -22.02
C VAL A 327 17.34 -37.12 -22.61
N GLY A 328 16.16 -36.74 -23.11
CA GLY A 328 15.13 -37.70 -23.54
C GLY A 328 14.45 -38.43 -22.38
N ILE A 329 14.65 -37.95 -21.14
CA ILE A 329 14.06 -38.56 -19.95
C ILE A 329 12.66 -38.00 -19.76
N SER A 330 11.70 -38.91 -19.60
CA SER A 330 10.32 -38.58 -19.22
C SER A 330 10.01 -39.05 -17.81
N ILE A 331 8.86 -38.63 -17.27
CA ILE A 331 8.34 -39.17 -16.01
C ILE A 331 8.21 -40.70 -16.07
N ILE A 332 7.88 -41.26 -17.25
CA ILE A 332 7.78 -42.72 -17.45
C ILE A 332 9.16 -43.37 -17.28
N SER A 333 10.20 -42.77 -17.84
CA SER A 333 11.59 -43.24 -17.70
C SER A 333 12.06 -43.22 -16.23
N PHE A 334 11.59 -42.23 -15.45
CA PHE A 334 11.89 -42.16 -14.02
C PHE A 334 11.19 -43.25 -13.21
N VAL A 335 9.91 -43.53 -13.50
CA VAL A 335 9.15 -44.63 -12.87
C VAL A 335 9.79 -45.98 -13.22
N GLU A 336 10.23 -46.16 -14.45
CA GLU A 336 10.93 -47.37 -14.90
C GLU A 336 12.25 -47.57 -14.13
N LEU A 337 13.03 -46.51 -13.95
CA LEU A 337 14.27 -46.55 -13.17
C LEU A 337 14.02 -46.93 -11.70
N ILE A 338 12.98 -46.37 -11.07
CA ILE A 338 12.58 -46.77 -9.71
C ILE A 338 12.18 -48.24 -9.66
N TYR A 339 11.40 -48.73 -10.64
CA TYR A 339 10.99 -50.12 -10.72
C TYR A 339 12.19 -51.07 -10.77
N PHE A 340 13.18 -50.79 -11.63
CA PHE A 340 14.40 -51.59 -11.72
C PHE A 340 15.25 -51.52 -10.45
N ILE A 341 15.33 -50.35 -9.79
CA ILE A 341 16.04 -50.22 -8.50
C ILE A 341 15.36 -51.05 -7.42
N ILE A 342 14.02 -51.03 -7.33
CA ILE A 342 13.28 -51.83 -6.35
C ILE A 342 13.50 -53.33 -6.60
N LEU A 343 13.44 -53.78 -7.86
CA LEU A 343 13.74 -55.17 -8.20
C LEU A 343 15.17 -55.55 -7.81
N TRP A 344 16.15 -54.72 -8.18
CA TRP A 344 17.55 -54.95 -7.86
C TRP A 344 17.80 -55.02 -6.35
N LEU A 345 17.20 -54.11 -5.58
CA LEU A 345 17.25 -54.15 -4.11
C LEU A 345 16.58 -55.42 -3.58
N SER A 346 15.43 -55.82 -4.11
CA SER A 346 14.75 -57.04 -3.65
C SER A 346 15.56 -58.31 -3.92
N GLU A 347 16.31 -58.38 -5.03
CA GLU A 347 17.24 -59.48 -5.31
C GLU A 347 18.50 -59.41 -4.45
N ALA A 348 19.02 -58.22 -4.19
CA ALA A 348 20.13 -58.02 -3.26
C ALA A 348 19.76 -58.43 -1.82
N PHE A 349 18.53 -58.16 -1.37
CA PHE A 349 18.05 -58.61 -0.06
C PHE A 349 17.80 -60.13 -0.02
N LYS A 350 17.26 -60.74 -1.09
CA LYS A 350 17.13 -62.20 -1.17
C LYS A 350 18.47 -62.93 -1.19
N SER A 351 19.50 -62.37 -1.84
CA SER A 351 20.83 -62.98 -1.85
C SER A 351 21.54 -62.87 -0.50
N PHE A 352 21.17 -61.90 0.35
CA PHE A 352 21.67 -61.78 1.72
C PHE A 352 21.03 -62.81 2.67
N GLU A 353 19.74 -63.11 2.50
CA GLU A 353 18.99 -64.08 3.33
C GLU A 353 19.45 -65.55 3.09
N VAL A 354 19.97 -65.87 1.90
CA VAL A 354 20.51 -67.20 1.57
C VAL A 354 21.90 -67.47 2.18
N VAL A 355 22.65 -66.43 2.58
CA VAL A 355 24.00 -66.59 3.17
C VAL A 355 23.93 -66.96 4.67
N GLU A 356 22.79 -66.80 5.34
CA GLU A 356 22.64 -67.11 6.77
C GLU A 356 22.29 -68.59 7.06
N GLU A 357 22.02 -69.41 6.03
CA GLU A 357 21.85 -70.88 6.14
C GLU A 357 23.12 -71.65 5.70
N GLU A 358 24.25 -71.49 6.40
CA GLU A 358 25.34 -72.50 6.38
C GLU A 358 25.30 -73.38 7.65
N ILE A 359 24.80 -74.62 7.50
CA ILE A 359 24.87 -75.73 8.47
C ILE A 359 26.20 -76.51 8.27
N PRO A 360 26.86 -77.06 9.31
CA PRO A 360 28.32 -77.21 9.35
C PRO A 360 28.88 -78.41 8.57
N ARG A 361 30.15 -78.27 8.18
CA ARG A 361 30.99 -79.28 7.50
C ARG A 361 31.12 -80.57 8.31
N GLU A 362 30.75 -81.70 7.71
CA GLU A 362 31.21 -83.02 8.12
C GLU A 362 32.06 -83.63 6.99
N ASN A 363 33.30 -84.01 7.34
CA ASN A 363 34.28 -84.58 6.42
C ASN A 363 33.92 -86.03 6.10
N ALA A 364 33.76 -86.37 4.82
CA ALA A 364 33.75 -87.76 4.36
C ALA A 364 34.70 -87.95 3.17
N ILE A 365 35.80 -88.67 3.42
CA ILE A 365 36.77 -89.13 2.43
C ILE A 365 36.18 -90.36 1.74
N HIS A 366 36.05 -90.35 0.41
CA HIS A 366 35.83 -91.57 -0.38
C HIS A 366 36.86 -91.68 -1.52
N PRO A 367 37.45 -92.88 -1.76
CA PRO A 367 38.62 -93.06 -2.62
C PRO A 367 38.29 -93.11 -4.12
N ILE A 368 39.24 -92.64 -4.94
CA ILE A 368 39.20 -92.57 -6.40
C ILE A 368 39.35 -93.97 -7.01
N TYR A 369 38.39 -94.40 -7.85
CA TYR A 369 38.44 -95.65 -8.64
C TYR A 369 38.92 -95.35 -10.07
N TRP A 370 40.07 -95.91 -10.46
CA TRP A 370 40.83 -95.56 -11.69
C TRP A 370 40.52 -96.42 -12.93
N ASN A 371 39.31 -96.96 -13.08
CA ASN A 371 38.97 -97.87 -14.20
C ASN A 371 38.27 -97.23 -15.40
N GLU A 372 38.19 -95.89 -15.50
CA GLU A 372 37.54 -95.21 -16.65
C GLU A 372 38.50 -94.60 -17.68
N PHE A 373 39.82 -94.74 -17.53
CA PHE A 373 40.80 -94.08 -18.42
C PHE A 373 41.51 -94.98 -19.46
N PHE A 374 41.04 -96.20 -19.73
CA PHE A 374 41.60 -97.01 -20.82
C PHE A 374 40.58 -97.32 -21.93
N PRO A 375 40.90 -97.01 -23.21
CA PRO A 375 39.99 -97.22 -24.33
C PRO A 375 39.87 -98.72 -24.68
N HIS A 376 38.64 -99.20 -24.91
CA HIS A 376 38.41 -100.52 -25.51
C HIS A 376 38.69 -100.47 -27.03
N PRO A 377 39.46 -101.46 -27.58
CA PRO A 377 39.77 -101.51 -29.00
C PRO A 377 38.57 -101.91 -29.86
N ARG A 378 38.44 -101.27 -31.04
CA ARG A 378 37.48 -101.61 -32.10
C ARG A 378 37.64 -103.06 -32.54
N ALA A 379 36.58 -103.85 -32.44
CA ALA A 379 36.48 -105.15 -33.10
C ALA A 379 36.01 -104.96 -34.55
N VAL A 380 36.86 -105.36 -35.50
CA VAL A 380 36.55 -105.64 -36.89
C VAL A 380 36.03 -107.08 -36.96
N MET A 381 34.93 -107.33 -37.67
CA MET A 381 34.70 -108.66 -38.26
C MET A 381 34.26 -108.52 -39.73
N ASN A 382 35.08 -109.13 -40.58
CA ASN A 382 34.78 -109.48 -41.96
C ASN A 382 33.80 -110.66 -42.00
N ASN A 383 32.82 -110.59 -42.90
CA ASN A 383 32.67 -111.53 -44.01
C ASN A 383 31.70 -110.97 -45.06
#